data_AF-A0A511Z814-F1
#
_entry.id   AF-A0A511Z814-F1
#
_cell.length_a   1.000
_cell.length_b   1.000
_cell.length_c   1.000
_cell.angle_alpha   90.00
_cell.angle_beta   90.00
_cell.angle_gamma   90.00
#
_symmetry.space_group_name_H-M   'P 1'
#
loop_
_entity.id
_entity.type
_entity.pdbx_description
1 polymer ?
#
loop_
_entity_poly.entity_id
_entity_poly.type
_entity_poly.pdbx_seq_one_letter_code
_entity_poly.pdbx_strand_id
1 'polypeptide(L)'
;MICELKALLSELNFKYSHESHESAHYNSEIKHTTFKTFLQKNETKDLFLLFKSSFSFVVENRDPINLRYNDNVSDFIDALELIFSDNDLLKVTFNIYKKTLEEEVKSHYNIYDEKLILSFSFSTEFIKECLIGNFTDIETIFLKSEFKTCIVLFDVINFHDSNELVLIMGMNFDKDIDIVKKWASLDLHSELKISDKIDNRNINCHWVNPSTILTPDFFWFQKSFNMLITSRFEYEQYVDLYDLIDILASRYIELVFISIANYTDDEKIKIIGHKTIEFHRSNISTSSLTFMSLTTLKAIYEFIYSSQTLDKLILTRNAISLNSMDNSSLNFIIGNIEQTYNSVQNNFNHFINNSIEEFIDKKLDLEKHARDTARDLSDEISGGITLITRNLLTLIGATIIGYAGAMLRVDKKLLFYSAALYIAFVLISSTVFLLYSQQKKNHSLNVYQYYSKINIYADSESKSNFLKLIIQPKIKSFDSYWKASVLLNIAFIVVIIITTYYLSTIM
;
A
#
# COMPACT_ATOMS: atom_id res chain seq x y z
N MET A 1 42.04 -13.96 13.05
CA MET A 1 41.51 -13.97 11.68
C MET A 1 41.70 -12.66 10.90
N ILE A 2 40.91 -11.60 11.11
CA ILE A 2 41.06 -10.32 10.34
C ILE A 2 42.20 -9.48 10.85
N CYS A 3 42.41 -9.40 12.17
CA CYS A 3 43.60 -8.74 12.69
C CYS A 3 44.87 -9.43 12.17
N GLU A 4 44.82 -10.75 11.97
CA GLU A 4 45.90 -11.50 11.31
C GLU A 4 45.99 -11.15 9.82
N LEU A 5 44.89 -11.23 9.03
CA LEU A 5 44.93 -10.85 7.61
C LEU A 5 45.38 -9.40 7.39
N LYS A 6 44.85 -8.42 8.16
CA LYS A 6 45.25 -7.02 8.09
C LYS A 6 46.69 -6.82 8.56
N ALA A 7 47.11 -7.42 9.68
CA ALA A 7 48.50 -7.35 10.12
C ALA A 7 49.45 -7.93 9.06
N LEU A 8 49.03 -9.00 8.40
CA LEU A 8 49.82 -9.75 7.43
C LEU A 8 49.88 -9.05 6.06
N LEU A 9 48.76 -8.48 5.59
CA LEU A 9 48.74 -7.57 4.44
C LEU A 9 49.59 -6.32 4.71
N SER A 10 49.55 -5.78 5.94
CA SER A 10 50.35 -4.62 6.33
C SER A 10 51.85 -4.94 6.43
N GLU A 11 52.22 -6.13 6.92
CA GLU A 11 53.62 -6.57 7.03
C GLU A 11 54.31 -6.59 5.65
N LEU A 12 53.55 -6.96 4.63
CA LEU A 12 54.03 -7.10 3.26
C LEU A 12 53.73 -5.87 2.39
N ASN A 13 53.22 -4.79 2.98
CA ASN A 13 52.78 -3.59 2.26
C ASN A 13 51.84 -3.88 1.09
N PHE A 14 51.01 -4.93 1.18
CA PHE A 14 49.96 -5.17 0.21
C PHE A 14 48.99 -4.00 0.23
N LYS A 15 48.98 -3.23 -0.86
CA LYS A 15 48.04 -2.15 -1.07
C LYS A 15 46.84 -2.72 -1.79
N TYR A 16 45.67 -2.38 -1.29
CA TYR A 16 44.44 -2.59 -2.03
C TYR A 16 44.57 -1.96 -3.42
N SER A 17 44.33 -2.76 -4.46
CA SER A 17 44.47 -2.30 -5.84
C SER A 17 43.12 -2.05 -6.48
N HIS A 18 42.21 -3.02 -6.38
CA HIS A 18 40.90 -2.99 -7.02
C HIS A 18 40.00 -4.06 -6.39
N GLU A 19 38.72 -3.76 -6.24
CA GLU A 19 37.67 -4.73 -5.90
C GLU A 19 36.58 -4.70 -6.97
N SER A 20 36.13 -5.88 -7.35
CA SER A 20 34.98 -6.09 -8.23
C SER A 20 33.91 -6.90 -7.47
N HIS A 21 32.77 -7.14 -8.12
CA HIS A 21 31.76 -8.05 -7.57
C HIS A 21 32.25 -9.50 -7.47
N GLU A 22 33.20 -9.91 -8.29
CA GLU A 22 33.67 -11.30 -8.37
C GLU A 22 34.94 -11.54 -7.54
N SER A 23 35.77 -10.50 -7.38
CA SER A 23 37.11 -10.64 -6.82
C SER A 23 37.62 -9.38 -6.11
N ALA A 24 38.53 -9.57 -5.15
CA ALA A 24 39.33 -8.50 -4.58
C ALA A 24 40.83 -8.74 -4.86
N HIS A 25 41.53 -7.70 -5.28
CA HIS A 25 42.93 -7.75 -5.69
C HIS A 25 43.77 -6.79 -4.85
N TYR A 26 44.85 -7.30 -4.29
CA TYR A 26 45.83 -6.53 -3.55
C TYR A 26 47.20 -6.69 -4.18
N ASN A 27 47.92 -5.61 -4.40
CA ASN A 27 49.22 -5.62 -5.06
C ASN A 27 50.31 -5.16 -4.10
N SER A 28 51.48 -5.76 -4.20
CA SER A 28 52.68 -5.30 -3.50
C SER A 28 53.92 -5.50 -4.36
N GLU A 29 54.91 -4.66 -4.14
CA GLU A 29 56.28 -4.85 -4.61
C GLU A 29 57.15 -5.25 -3.42
N ILE A 30 57.54 -6.53 -3.37
CA ILE A 30 58.19 -7.14 -2.21
C ILE A 30 59.49 -7.80 -2.65
N LYS A 31 60.56 -7.66 -1.86
CA LYS A 31 61.79 -8.41 -2.13
C LYS A 31 61.53 -9.90 -2.07
N HIS A 32 62.12 -10.65 -3.00
CA HIS A 32 61.95 -12.10 -3.09
C HIS A 32 62.24 -12.79 -1.74
N THR A 33 63.35 -12.45 -1.07
CA THR A 33 63.68 -12.96 0.27
C THR A 33 62.60 -12.72 1.32
N THR A 34 62.00 -11.52 1.33
CA THR A 34 60.93 -11.15 2.26
C THR A 34 59.66 -11.95 1.98
N PHE A 35 59.27 -12.07 0.70
CA PHE A 35 58.09 -12.84 0.31
C PHE A 35 58.25 -14.34 0.60
N LYS A 36 59.42 -14.92 0.31
CA LYS A 36 59.76 -16.31 0.65
C LYS A 36 59.65 -16.57 2.15
N THR A 37 60.27 -15.70 2.97
CA THR A 37 60.22 -15.81 4.44
C THR A 37 58.79 -15.78 4.93
N PHE A 38 57.96 -14.91 4.33
CA PHE A 38 56.56 -14.82 4.63
C PHE A 38 55.78 -16.10 4.26
N LEU A 39 55.97 -16.67 3.08
CA LEU A 39 55.27 -17.90 2.66
C LEU A 39 55.54 -19.09 3.59
N GLN A 40 56.71 -19.10 4.25
CA GLN A 40 57.13 -20.16 5.19
C GLN A 40 56.54 -19.99 6.60
N LYS A 41 55.92 -18.84 6.91
CA LYS A 41 55.27 -18.59 8.19
C LYS A 41 54.03 -19.47 8.38
N ASN A 42 53.72 -19.80 9.64
CA ASN A 42 52.51 -20.58 9.97
C ASN A 42 51.25 -19.78 9.64
N GLU A 43 51.31 -18.47 9.81
CA GLU A 43 50.24 -17.52 9.52
C GLU A 43 49.79 -17.57 8.05
N THR A 44 50.70 -17.89 7.12
CA THR A 44 50.35 -18.09 5.70
C THR A 44 49.56 -19.38 5.49
N LYS A 45 49.89 -20.45 6.23
CA LYS A 45 49.09 -21.69 6.21
C LYS A 45 47.70 -21.47 6.76
N ASP A 46 47.58 -20.66 7.82
CA ASP A 46 46.30 -20.30 8.41
C ASP A 46 45.42 -19.52 7.41
N LEU A 47 46.02 -18.65 6.58
CA LEU A 47 45.30 -17.98 5.50
C LEU A 47 44.78 -18.96 4.43
N PHE A 48 45.61 -19.91 3.99
CA PHE A 48 45.18 -20.94 3.05
C PHE A 48 44.11 -21.86 3.64
N LEU A 49 44.19 -22.19 4.93
CA LEU A 49 43.15 -22.95 5.62
C LEU A 49 41.83 -22.19 5.74
N LEU A 50 41.92 -20.88 5.93
CA LEU A 50 40.76 -20.02 6.13
C LEU A 50 40.01 -19.74 4.83
N PHE A 51 40.72 -19.25 3.81
CA PHE A 51 40.11 -18.87 2.54
C PHE A 51 40.02 -20.03 1.56
N LYS A 52 40.80 -21.10 1.78
CA LYS A 52 40.82 -22.29 0.94
C LYS A 52 40.91 -21.93 -0.55
N SER A 53 40.09 -22.59 -1.36
CA SER A 53 40.03 -22.43 -2.82
C SER A 53 39.66 -21.02 -3.28
N SER A 54 39.15 -20.15 -2.39
CA SER A 54 38.83 -18.76 -2.72
C SER A 54 40.06 -17.84 -2.79
N PHE A 55 41.27 -18.35 -2.55
CA PHE A 55 42.46 -17.55 -2.38
C PHE A 55 43.63 -17.99 -3.28
N SER A 56 44.39 -17.02 -3.81
CA SER A 56 45.64 -17.27 -4.53
C SER A 56 46.64 -16.12 -4.45
N PHE A 57 47.92 -16.45 -4.55
CA PHE A 57 49.00 -15.50 -4.87
C PHE A 57 49.41 -15.65 -6.33
N VAL A 58 49.72 -14.53 -6.97
CA VAL A 58 50.23 -14.46 -8.34
C VAL A 58 51.49 -13.61 -8.31
N VAL A 59 52.62 -14.15 -8.76
CA VAL A 59 53.84 -13.39 -8.96
C VAL A 59 53.94 -13.05 -10.44
N GLU A 60 53.87 -11.75 -10.75
CA GLU A 60 53.94 -11.28 -12.13
C GLU A 60 55.34 -11.51 -12.71
N ASN A 61 55.38 -12.18 -13.85
CA ASN A 61 56.55 -12.37 -14.69
C ASN A 61 56.09 -12.49 -16.15
N ARG A 62 57.01 -12.71 -17.10
CA ARG A 62 56.66 -13.07 -18.49
C ARG A 62 55.63 -14.21 -18.53
N ASP A 63 55.81 -15.22 -17.67
CA ASP A 63 54.84 -16.26 -17.40
C ASP A 63 54.47 -16.20 -15.89
N PRO A 64 53.25 -15.77 -15.53
CA PRO A 64 52.86 -15.60 -14.13
C PRO A 64 52.90 -16.92 -13.37
N ILE A 65 53.48 -16.89 -12.17
CA ILE A 65 53.55 -18.05 -11.28
C ILE A 65 52.46 -17.92 -10.22
N ASN A 66 51.60 -18.93 -10.10
CA ASN A 66 50.46 -18.91 -9.18
C ASN A 66 50.66 -19.90 -8.04
N LEU A 67 50.29 -19.50 -6.82
CA LEU A 67 50.14 -20.39 -5.67
C LEU A 67 48.67 -20.39 -5.26
N ARG A 68 48.05 -21.57 -5.31
CA ARG A 68 46.64 -21.81 -4.95
C ARG A 68 46.55 -22.73 -3.73
N TYR A 69 45.34 -22.82 -3.19
CA TYR A 69 45.02 -23.77 -2.13
C TYR A 69 45.28 -25.22 -2.57
N ASN A 70 45.99 -25.95 -1.71
CA ASN A 70 46.56 -27.30 -1.92
C ASN A 70 47.83 -27.40 -2.76
N ASP A 71 48.34 -26.30 -3.31
CA ASP A 71 49.66 -26.32 -3.94
C ASP A 71 50.74 -26.47 -2.86
N ASN A 72 51.81 -27.18 -3.20
CA ASN A 72 52.94 -27.33 -2.31
C ASN A 72 53.73 -26.00 -2.29
N VAL A 73 53.68 -25.31 -1.15
CA VAL A 73 54.40 -24.04 -0.94
C VAL A 73 55.90 -24.20 -1.21
N SER A 74 56.49 -25.37 -0.92
CA SER A 74 57.91 -25.63 -1.22
C SER A 74 58.17 -25.60 -2.72
N ASP A 75 57.35 -26.29 -3.52
CA ASP A 75 57.53 -26.35 -4.97
C ASP A 75 57.34 -24.97 -5.62
N PHE A 76 56.45 -24.14 -5.06
CA PHE A 76 56.28 -22.76 -5.49
C PHE A 76 57.49 -21.87 -5.14
N ILE A 77 58.06 -22.02 -3.94
CA ILE A 77 59.29 -21.31 -3.56
C ILE A 77 60.45 -21.74 -4.47
N ASP A 78 60.60 -23.04 -4.73
CA ASP A 78 61.65 -23.56 -5.62
C ASP A 78 61.50 -22.99 -7.05
N ALA A 79 60.26 -22.87 -7.54
CA ALA A 79 59.97 -22.25 -8.83
C ALA A 79 60.35 -20.75 -8.86
N LEU A 80 60.15 -20.02 -7.76
CA LEU A 80 60.58 -18.63 -7.65
C LEU A 80 62.11 -18.49 -7.63
N GLU A 81 62.81 -19.38 -6.93
CA GLU A 81 64.29 -19.39 -6.85
C GLU A 81 64.97 -19.69 -8.19
N LEU A 82 64.32 -20.43 -9.08
CA LEU A 82 64.84 -20.67 -10.43
C LEU A 82 64.83 -19.40 -11.32
N ILE A 83 64.00 -18.42 -10.97
CA ILE A 83 63.70 -17.26 -11.82
C ILE A 83 64.21 -15.95 -11.22
N PHE A 84 64.15 -15.81 -9.89
CA PHE A 84 64.41 -14.57 -9.17
C PHE A 84 65.54 -14.73 -8.16
N SER A 85 66.43 -13.74 -8.12
CA SER A 85 67.46 -13.60 -7.08
C SER A 85 66.86 -13.03 -5.80
N ASP A 86 67.51 -13.29 -4.67
CA ASP A 86 67.06 -12.89 -3.32
C ASP A 86 66.74 -11.39 -3.14
N ASN A 87 67.41 -10.53 -3.90
CA ASN A 87 67.26 -9.08 -3.86
C ASN A 87 66.27 -8.53 -4.90
N ASP A 88 65.71 -9.37 -5.76
CA ASP A 88 64.79 -8.94 -6.80
C ASP A 88 63.47 -8.48 -6.18
N LEU A 89 62.88 -7.44 -6.76
CA LEU A 89 61.54 -6.97 -6.40
C LEU A 89 60.51 -7.76 -7.19
N LEU A 90 59.71 -8.53 -6.48
CA LEU A 90 58.57 -9.26 -7.01
C LEU A 90 57.34 -8.38 -7.00
N LYS A 91 56.63 -8.34 -8.13
CA LYS A 91 55.26 -7.85 -8.16
C LYS A 91 54.34 -9.00 -7.80
N VAL A 92 53.79 -8.94 -6.60
CA VAL A 92 52.89 -9.97 -6.08
C VAL A 92 51.48 -9.42 -6.04
N THR A 93 50.55 -10.18 -6.59
CA THR A 93 49.11 -9.95 -6.48
C THR A 93 48.51 -11.02 -5.59
N PHE A 94 47.76 -10.57 -4.59
CA PHE A 94 46.94 -11.37 -3.70
C PHE A 94 45.48 -11.27 -4.17
N ASN A 95 44.88 -12.41 -4.50
CA ASN A 95 43.53 -12.51 -5.07
C ASN A 95 42.60 -13.25 -4.12
N ILE A 96 41.40 -12.68 -3.91
CA ILE A 96 40.28 -13.37 -3.26
C ILE A 96 39.10 -13.45 -4.24
N TYR A 97 38.56 -14.64 -4.46
CA TYR A 97 37.39 -14.91 -5.29
C TYR A 97 36.13 -15.01 -4.43
N LYS A 98 35.25 -14.01 -4.51
CA LYS A 98 34.12 -13.80 -3.58
C LYS A 98 33.08 -14.92 -3.64
N LYS A 99 32.75 -15.41 -4.84
CA LYS A 99 31.76 -16.49 -5.02
C LYS A 99 32.23 -17.81 -4.40
N THR A 100 33.49 -18.16 -4.61
CA THR A 100 34.09 -19.34 -3.98
C THR A 100 34.15 -19.19 -2.46
N LEU A 101 34.44 -17.99 -1.97
CA LEU A 101 34.42 -17.69 -0.54
C LEU A 101 33.02 -17.86 0.06
N GLU A 102 31.97 -17.44 -0.63
CA GLU A 102 30.58 -17.66 -0.23
C GLU A 102 30.26 -19.14 -0.04
N GLU A 103 30.61 -19.98 -1.01
CA GLU A 103 30.38 -21.43 -0.95
C GLU A 103 31.14 -22.07 0.22
N GLU A 104 32.39 -21.67 0.43
CA GLU A 104 33.24 -22.17 1.52
C GLU A 104 32.70 -21.75 2.89
N VAL A 105 32.26 -20.50 3.06
CA VAL A 105 31.68 -19.99 4.31
C VAL A 105 30.34 -20.67 4.62
N LYS A 106 29.47 -20.80 3.61
CA LYS A 106 28.19 -21.52 3.76
C LYS A 106 28.40 -22.96 4.20
N SER A 107 29.35 -23.66 3.57
CA SER A 107 29.71 -25.04 3.93
C SER A 107 30.32 -25.12 5.33
N HIS A 108 31.32 -24.30 5.63
CA HIS A 108 32.04 -24.34 6.91
C HIS A 108 31.13 -24.11 8.10
N TYR A 109 30.23 -23.12 8.00
CA TYR A 109 29.34 -22.75 9.10
C TYR A 109 27.97 -23.42 9.03
N ASN A 110 27.72 -24.30 8.07
CA ASN A 110 26.44 -25.00 7.89
C ASN A 110 25.28 -23.98 7.74
N ILE A 111 25.41 -23.05 6.80
CA ILE A 111 24.36 -22.11 6.39
C ILE A 111 23.84 -22.56 5.01
N TYR A 112 22.80 -23.39 5.01
CA TYR A 112 22.21 -23.95 3.79
C TYR A 112 20.88 -23.31 3.39
N ASP A 113 20.68 -22.03 3.71
CA ASP A 113 19.51 -21.30 3.23
C ASP A 113 19.73 -20.92 1.76
N GLU A 114 18.98 -21.57 0.85
CA GLU A 114 19.02 -21.29 -0.58
C GLU A 114 18.57 -19.86 -0.88
N LYS A 115 17.76 -19.24 -0.01
CA LYS A 115 17.31 -17.84 -0.14
C LYS A 115 18.28 -16.83 0.48
N LEU A 116 19.49 -17.22 0.87
CA LEU A 116 20.51 -16.31 1.41
C LEU A 116 21.64 -16.06 0.41
N ILE A 117 21.98 -14.80 0.18
CA ILE A 117 23.17 -14.36 -0.55
C ILE A 117 24.18 -13.78 0.45
N LEU A 118 25.43 -14.25 0.41
CA LEU A 118 26.52 -13.65 1.17
C LEU A 118 27.38 -12.78 0.23
N SER A 119 27.31 -11.47 0.40
CA SER A 119 28.12 -10.51 -0.35
C SER A 119 29.29 -10.04 0.51
N PHE A 120 30.50 -10.37 0.08
CA PHE A 120 31.73 -9.97 0.78
C PHE A 120 32.28 -8.66 0.21
N SER A 121 32.54 -7.70 1.10
CA SER A 121 33.24 -6.46 0.78
C SER A 121 34.51 -6.31 1.58
N PHE A 122 35.61 -6.11 0.86
CA PHE A 122 36.93 -5.98 1.44
C PHE A 122 37.28 -4.54 1.83
N SER A 123 36.57 -3.58 1.24
CA SER A 123 36.57 -2.18 1.61
C SER A 123 35.14 -1.67 1.85
N THR A 124 34.94 -0.89 2.91
CA THR A 124 33.75 -0.07 3.11
C THR A 124 33.57 0.92 1.97
N GLU A 125 34.66 1.47 1.44
CA GLU A 125 34.62 2.43 0.33
C GLU A 125 34.01 1.83 -0.93
N PHE A 126 34.30 0.56 -1.24
CA PHE A 126 33.66 -0.14 -2.36
C PHE A 126 32.13 -0.22 -2.20
N ILE A 127 31.64 -0.50 -0.99
CA ILE A 127 30.19 -0.47 -0.72
C ILE A 127 29.65 0.94 -0.90
N LYS A 128 30.34 1.96 -0.37
CA LYS A 128 29.92 3.36 -0.53
C LYS A 128 29.80 3.74 -2.00
N GLU A 129 30.82 3.44 -2.81
CA GLU A 129 30.82 3.70 -4.26
C GLU A 129 29.65 3.01 -4.96
N CYS A 130 29.42 1.73 -4.68
CA CYS A 130 28.30 1.00 -5.28
C CYS A 130 26.94 1.59 -4.85
N LEU A 131 26.81 2.00 -3.59
CA LEU A 131 25.60 2.64 -3.06
C LEU A 131 25.41 4.07 -3.59
N ILE A 132 26.44 4.74 -4.09
CA ILE A 132 26.35 6.06 -4.77
C ILE A 132 25.89 5.91 -6.24
N GLY A 133 25.90 4.69 -6.79
CA GLY A 133 25.36 4.38 -8.12
C GLY A 133 23.84 4.53 -8.26
N ASN A 134 23.32 4.18 -9.43
CA ASN A 134 21.87 4.16 -9.66
C ASN A 134 21.20 3.01 -8.92
N PHE A 135 19.93 3.15 -8.57
CA PHE A 135 19.18 2.11 -7.85
C PHE A 135 19.12 0.78 -8.62
N THR A 136 19.03 0.82 -9.95
CA THR A 136 19.08 -0.39 -10.79
C THR A 136 20.43 -1.10 -10.66
N ASP A 137 21.53 -0.36 -10.58
CA ASP A 137 22.86 -0.96 -10.41
C ASP A 137 22.96 -1.60 -9.01
N ILE A 138 22.54 -0.89 -7.97
CA ILE A 138 22.51 -1.40 -6.59
C ILE A 138 21.69 -2.70 -6.50
N GLU A 139 20.53 -2.73 -7.16
CA GLU A 139 19.71 -3.92 -7.28
C GLU A 139 20.50 -5.06 -7.93
N THR A 140 21.06 -4.86 -9.13
CA THR A 140 21.81 -5.94 -9.81
C THR A 140 23.03 -6.45 -9.03
N ILE A 141 23.67 -5.57 -8.25
CA ILE A 141 24.91 -5.85 -7.55
C ILE A 141 24.67 -6.57 -6.22
N PHE A 142 23.73 -6.07 -5.41
CA PHE A 142 23.59 -6.53 -4.03
C PHE A 142 22.29 -7.27 -3.77
N LEU A 143 21.22 -7.06 -4.54
CA LEU A 143 19.88 -7.43 -4.09
C LEU A 143 19.16 -8.30 -5.12
N LYS A 144 18.48 -9.34 -4.63
CA LYS A 144 17.58 -10.15 -5.46
C LYS A 144 16.26 -10.31 -4.72
N SER A 145 15.13 -10.12 -5.40
CA SER A 145 13.78 -10.08 -4.80
C SER A 145 13.45 -11.28 -3.91
N GLU A 146 13.97 -12.45 -4.27
CA GLU A 146 13.67 -13.72 -3.61
C GLU A 146 14.67 -14.07 -2.50
N PHE A 147 15.69 -13.24 -2.30
CA PHE A 147 16.83 -13.56 -1.46
C PHE A 147 17.08 -12.47 -0.41
N LYS A 148 17.36 -12.94 0.80
CA LYS A 148 18.00 -12.14 1.84
C LYS A 148 19.46 -11.93 1.50
N THR A 149 19.95 -10.72 1.74
CA THR A 149 21.35 -10.36 1.46
C THR A 149 22.09 -10.05 2.75
N CYS A 150 23.17 -10.78 3.01
CA CYS A 150 24.11 -10.46 4.07
C CYS A 150 25.35 -9.81 3.46
N ILE A 151 25.60 -8.54 3.77
CA ILE A 151 26.81 -7.81 3.37
C ILE A 151 27.82 -7.91 4.51
N VAL A 152 28.96 -8.55 4.23
CA VAL A 152 30.05 -8.74 5.18
C VAL A 152 31.17 -7.75 4.87
N LEU A 153 31.49 -6.88 5.82
CA LEU A 153 32.56 -5.90 5.73
C LEU A 153 33.82 -6.43 6.42
N PHE A 154 34.90 -6.67 5.67
CA PHE A 154 36.17 -7.17 6.22
C PHE A 154 36.98 -6.11 6.96
N ASP A 155 36.81 -4.84 6.59
CA ASP A 155 37.54 -3.74 7.17
C ASP A 155 36.91 -3.21 8.48
N VAL A 156 35.69 -3.64 8.80
CA VAL A 156 34.95 -3.29 10.02
C VAL A 156 34.88 -4.49 10.98
N ILE A 157 35.10 -4.26 12.26
CA ILE A 157 35.02 -5.29 13.31
C ILE A 157 33.90 -4.91 14.30
N ASN A 158 33.15 -5.91 14.80
CA ASN A 158 32.10 -5.75 15.83
C ASN A 158 30.94 -4.81 15.46
N PHE A 159 30.64 -4.69 14.17
CA PHE A 159 29.44 -3.99 13.70
C PHE A 159 28.40 -5.00 13.23
N HIS A 160 27.13 -4.78 13.55
CA HIS A 160 26.02 -5.48 12.90
C HIS A 160 24.77 -4.62 12.99
N ASP A 161 24.04 -4.54 11.89
CA ASP A 161 22.69 -4.02 11.82
C ASP A 161 21.91 -4.72 10.72
N SER A 162 20.61 -4.88 10.91
CA SER A 162 19.76 -5.68 10.03
C SER A 162 18.36 -5.12 9.93
N ASN A 163 17.77 -5.27 8.74
CA ASN A 163 16.33 -5.27 8.54
C ASN A 163 15.86 -6.67 8.10
N GLU A 164 14.62 -6.83 7.63
CA GLU A 164 14.10 -8.15 7.23
C GLU A 164 14.76 -8.72 5.97
N LEU A 165 15.38 -7.88 5.14
CA LEU A 165 15.88 -8.21 3.79
C LEU A 165 17.40 -8.15 3.69
N VAL A 166 18.02 -7.24 4.44
CA VAL A 166 19.47 -6.99 4.41
C VAL A 166 20.05 -7.02 5.82
N LEU A 167 21.14 -7.74 5.97
CA LEU A 167 22.02 -7.72 7.14
C LEU A 167 23.37 -7.12 6.72
N ILE A 168 23.83 -6.08 7.40
CA ILE A 168 25.18 -5.55 7.23
C ILE A 168 25.95 -5.86 8.50
N MET A 169 27.08 -6.55 8.36
CA MET A 169 27.91 -6.91 9.50
C MET A 169 29.40 -6.73 9.20
N GLY A 170 30.13 -6.24 10.20
CA GLY A 170 31.57 -6.36 10.26
C GLY A 170 31.95 -7.82 10.49
N MET A 171 33.11 -8.22 9.99
CA MET A 171 33.47 -9.62 9.99
C MET A 171 33.95 -10.05 11.39
N ASN A 172 33.15 -10.88 12.04
CA ASN A 172 33.50 -11.68 13.22
C ASN A 172 32.68 -12.98 13.20
N PHE A 173 32.78 -13.71 12.08
CA PHE A 173 31.92 -14.83 11.75
C PHE A 173 31.81 -15.87 12.88
N ASP A 174 32.90 -16.22 13.54
CA ASP A 174 32.88 -17.22 14.62
C ASP A 174 31.95 -16.85 15.79
N LYS A 175 31.80 -15.56 16.08
CA LYS A 175 30.92 -15.08 17.16
C LYS A 175 29.53 -14.67 16.66
N ASP A 176 29.44 -14.20 15.43
CA ASP A 176 28.23 -13.59 14.88
C ASP A 176 27.47 -14.54 13.93
N ILE A 177 27.96 -15.77 13.71
CA ILE A 177 27.30 -16.76 12.85
C ILE A 177 25.87 -17.06 13.29
N ASP A 178 25.62 -17.10 14.60
CA ASP A 178 24.29 -17.36 15.15
C ASP A 178 23.32 -16.22 14.82
N ILE A 179 23.83 -14.99 14.67
CA ILE A 179 23.04 -13.83 14.21
C ILE A 179 22.62 -14.06 12.77
N VAL A 180 23.56 -14.45 11.89
CA VAL A 180 23.28 -14.74 10.47
C VAL A 180 22.25 -15.87 10.35
N LYS A 181 22.43 -16.97 11.08
CA LYS A 181 21.51 -18.12 11.06
C LYS A 181 20.12 -17.74 11.55
N LYS A 182 20.04 -17.05 12.69
CA LYS A 182 18.76 -16.60 13.25
C LYS A 182 18.05 -15.66 12.28
N TRP A 183 18.77 -14.69 11.73
CA TRP A 183 18.22 -13.72 10.80
C TRP A 183 17.76 -14.38 9.48
N ALA A 184 18.57 -15.27 8.91
CA ALA A 184 18.23 -16.04 7.71
C ALA A 184 16.93 -16.84 7.93
N SER A 185 16.80 -17.51 9.08
CA SER A 185 15.65 -18.36 9.42
C SER A 185 14.31 -17.63 9.62
N LEU A 186 14.30 -16.30 9.71
CA LEU A 186 13.04 -15.54 9.81
C LEU A 186 12.26 -15.67 8.51
N ASP A 187 10.98 -16.01 8.56
CA ASP A 187 10.17 -16.05 7.33
C ASP A 187 10.15 -14.68 6.65
N LEU A 188 10.27 -14.69 5.31
CA LEU A 188 10.01 -13.53 4.46
C LEU A 188 8.50 -13.26 4.43
N HIS A 189 7.95 -12.75 5.54
CA HIS A 189 6.57 -12.25 5.59
C HIS A 189 6.33 -11.06 4.64
N SER A 190 7.40 -10.54 4.03
CA SER A 190 7.46 -9.31 3.26
C SER A 190 7.42 -9.49 1.75
N GLU A 191 7.64 -10.68 1.16
CA GLU A 191 7.64 -10.84 -0.32
C GLU A 191 6.30 -10.40 -0.94
N LEU A 192 5.16 -10.81 -0.35
CA LEU A 192 3.83 -10.36 -0.77
C LEU A 192 3.59 -8.87 -0.49
N LYS A 193 4.11 -8.34 0.63
CA LYS A 193 3.93 -6.93 1.00
C LYS A 193 4.80 -5.98 0.17
N ILE A 194 5.97 -6.43 -0.27
CA ILE A 194 6.94 -5.65 -1.06
C ILE A 194 6.46 -5.59 -2.51
N SER A 195 6.01 -6.71 -3.07
CA SER A 195 5.38 -6.72 -4.40
C SER A 195 4.17 -5.79 -4.45
N ASP A 196 3.26 -5.86 -3.47
CA ASP A 196 2.13 -4.93 -3.35
C ASP A 196 2.59 -3.45 -3.27
N LYS A 197 3.65 -3.16 -2.50
CA LYS A 197 4.23 -1.81 -2.39
C LYS A 197 4.78 -1.33 -3.74
N ILE A 198 5.51 -2.18 -4.46
CA ILE A 198 6.09 -1.88 -5.77
C ILE A 198 4.99 -1.64 -6.80
N ASP A 199 3.98 -2.51 -6.84
CA ASP A 199 2.85 -2.38 -7.76
C ASP A 199 2.09 -1.08 -7.51
N ASN A 200 1.74 -0.80 -6.25
CA ASN A 200 1.10 0.45 -5.89
C ASN A 200 1.96 1.66 -6.22
N ARG A 201 3.28 1.60 -6.00
CA ARG A 201 4.20 2.68 -6.39
C ARG A 201 4.18 2.87 -7.89
N ASN A 202 4.36 1.81 -8.68
CA ASN A 202 4.45 1.90 -10.14
C ASN A 202 3.14 2.38 -10.78
N ILE A 203 1.99 2.07 -10.16
CA ILE A 203 0.67 2.59 -10.58
C ILE A 203 0.52 4.08 -10.27
N ASN A 204 0.96 4.53 -9.10
CA ASN A 204 0.61 5.86 -8.57
C ASN A 204 1.74 6.89 -8.65
N CYS A 205 2.98 6.47 -8.91
CA CYS A 205 4.20 7.26 -8.93
C CYS A 205 4.97 6.97 -10.23
N HIS A 206 5.18 7.99 -11.05
CA HIS A 206 5.91 7.83 -12.30
C HIS A 206 7.42 7.97 -12.07
N TRP A 207 8.11 6.85 -11.96
CA TRP A 207 9.57 6.84 -11.85
C TRP A 207 10.19 6.40 -13.18
N VAL A 208 10.99 7.27 -13.79
CA VAL A 208 11.78 6.97 -14.98
C VAL A 208 12.90 5.99 -14.61
N ASN A 209 13.03 4.90 -15.36
CA ASN A 209 13.95 3.79 -15.10
C ASN A 209 13.80 3.21 -13.67
N PRO A 210 12.61 2.72 -13.30
CA PRO A 210 12.35 2.28 -11.94
C PRO A 210 13.13 1.00 -11.62
N SER A 211 13.62 0.90 -10.39
CA SER A 211 14.08 -0.38 -9.84
C SER A 211 12.91 -1.36 -9.75
N THR A 212 13.18 -2.62 -10.07
CA THR A 212 12.15 -3.66 -10.08
C THR A 212 11.84 -4.21 -8.69
N ILE A 213 12.77 -4.11 -7.74
CA ILE A 213 12.59 -4.67 -6.39
C ILE A 213 12.79 -3.68 -5.25
N LEU A 214 13.52 -2.58 -5.46
CA LEU A 214 13.91 -1.72 -4.35
C LEU A 214 12.73 -0.94 -3.80
N THR A 215 12.59 -1.03 -2.49
CA THR A 215 11.72 -0.19 -1.67
C THR A 215 12.54 0.45 -0.55
N PRO A 216 12.03 1.51 0.11
CA PRO A 216 12.66 2.05 1.31
C PRO A 216 13.00 1.02 2.39
N ASP A 217 12.28 -0.11 2.44
CA ASP A 217 12.48 -1.15 3.46
C ASP A 217 13.89 -1.77 3.42
N PHE A 218 14.54 -1.80 2.25
CA PHE A 218 15.91 -2.31 2.09
C PHE A 218 16.97 -1.46 2.78
N PHE A 219 16.70 -0.16 2.96
CA PHE A 219 17.65 0.82 3.52
C PHE A 219 17.29 1.28 4.92
N TRP A 220 16.26 0.70 5.55
CA TRP A 220 15.89 1.06 6.91
C TRP A 220 16.73 0.30 7.96
N PHE A 221 17.74 0.97 8.53
CA PHE A 221 18.66 0.38 9.51
C PHE A 221 18.52 1.07 10.87
N GLN A 222 17.61 0.56 11.71
CA GLN A 222 17.19 1.25 12.93
C GLN A 222 18.33 1.50 13.91
N LYS A 223 19.21 0.52 14.15
CA LYS A 223 20.31 0.63 15.12
C LYS A 223 21.33 1.66 14.64
N SER A 224 21.69 1.62 13.36
CA SER A 224 22.61 2.54 12.70
C SER A 224 22.06 3.97 12.68
N PHE A 225 20.78 4.15 12.37
CA PHE A 225 20.17 5.48 12.36
C PHE A 225 20.05 6.07 13.77
N ASN A 226 19.90 5.25 14.82
CA ASN A 226 19.95 5.72 16.19
C ASN A 226 21.38 6.20 16.57
N MET A 227 22.43 5.56 16.03
CA MET A 227 23.83 5.97 16.25
C MET A 227 24.17 7.36 15.68
N LEU A 228 23.40 7.86 14.70
CA LEU A 228 23.54 9.25 14.21
C LEU A 228 23.28 10.29 15.32
N ILE A 229 22.56 9.92 16.40
CA ILE A 229 22.22 10.82 17.52
C ILE A 229 23.30 10.84 18.61
N THR A 230 23.86 9.68 18.97
CA THR A 230 24.63 9.48 20.22
C THR A 230 26.08 9.98 20.18
N SER A 231 26.32 11.06 19.43
CA SER A 231 27.60 11.75 19.26
C SER A 231 28.59 11.06 18.30
N ARG A 232 29.03 11.82 17.29
CA ARG A 232 30.25 11.55 16.51
C ARG A 232 31.54 11.53 17.37
N PHE A 233 31.43 11.79 18.69
CA PHE A 233 32.56 12.02 19.60
C PHE A 233 32.97 10.80 20.43
N GLU A 234 32.09 9.80 20.65
CA GLU A 234 32.44 8.60 21.43
C GLU A 234 33.14 7.49 20.62
N TYR A 235 33.17 7.63 19.29
CA TYR A 235 33.52 6.55 18.36
C TYR A 235 34.46 7.01 17.24
N GLU A 236 35.54 7.74 17.56
CA GLU A 236 36.61 8.12 16.59
C GLU A 236 37.19 6.92 15.81
N GLN A 237 37.05 5.70 16.34
CA GLN A 237 37.45 4.44 15.71
C GLN A 237 36.51 3.93 14.59
N TYR A 238 35.39 4.63 14.30
CA TYR A 238 34.39 4.21 13.30
C TYR A 238 34.06 5.30 12.26
N VAL A 239 34.99 6.21 11.96
CA VAL A 239 34.78 7.30 10.98
C VAL A 239 34.22 6.78 9.64
N ASP A 240 34.80 5.71 9.10
CA ASP A 240 34.36 5.12 7.82
C ASP A 240 32.94 4.54 7.87
N LEU A 241 32.49 4.15 9.06
CA LEU A 241 31.14 3.63 9.27
C LEU A 241 30.10 4.75 9.29
N TYR A 242 30.44 5.93 9.81
CA TYR A 242 29.52 7.08 9.79
C TYR A 242 29.17 7.51 8.37
N ASP A 243 30.15 7.54 7.46
CA ASP A 243 29.91 7.85 6.06
C ASP A 243 28.99 6.82 5.39
N LEU A 244 29.18 5.52 5.69
CA LEU A 244 28.31 4.47 5.20
C LEU A 244 26.87 4.64 5.73
N ILE A 245 26.71 4.94 7.02
CA ILE A 245 25.40 5.19 7.62
C ILE A 245 24.72 6.42 7.00
N ASP A 246 25.49 7.48 6.74
CA ASP A 246 25.01 8.69 6.06
C ASP A 246 24.53 8.36 4.63
N ILE A 247 25.27 7.55 3.88
CA ILE A 247 24.86 7.10 2.53
C ILE A 247 23.58 6.26 2.61
N LEU A 248 23.50 5.30 3.54
CA LEU A 248 22.31 4.46 3.73
C LEU A 248 21.07 5.31 4.08
N ALA A 249 21.22 6.30 4.98
CA ALA A 249 20.15 7.21 5.35
C ALA A 249 19.71 8.10 4.18
N SER A 250 20.66 8.60 3.39
CA SER A 250 20.38 9.38 2.19
C SER A 250 19.57 8.56 1.16
N ARG A 251 19.99 7.31 0.89
CA ARG A 251 19.29 6.41 -0.03
C ARG A 251 17.91 6.00 0.46
N TYR A 252 17.77 5.77 1.76
CA TYR A 252 16.47 5.54 2.37
C TYR A 252 15.51 6.71 2.11
N ILE A 253 15.95 7.94 2.42
CA ILE A 253 15.16 9.16 2.22
C ILE A 253 14.75 9.30 0.76
N GLU A 254 15.72 9.16 -0.14
CA GLU A 254 15.50 9.27 -1.57
C GLU A 254 14.42 8.31 -2.05
N LEU A 255 14.52 7.01 -1.70
CA LEU A 255 13.50 6.02 -2.07
C LEU A 255 12.13 6.32 -1.47
N VAL A 256 12.06 6.87 -0.25
CA VAL A 256 10.76 7.27 0.32
C VAL A 256 10.13 8.37 -0.53
N PHE A 257 10.90 9.40 -0.89
CA PHE A 257 10.38 10.49 -1.71
C PHE A 257 10.04 10.06 -3.13
N ILE A 258 10.81 9.16 -3.75
CA ILE A 258 10.45 8.51 -5.01
C ILE A 258 9.11 7.76 -4.86
N SER A 259 8.93 7.07 -3.73
CA SER A 259 7.71 6.32 -3.42
C SER A 259 6.50 7.21 -3.10
N ILE A 260 6.68 8.53 -2.95
CA ILE A 260 5.63 9.51 -2.70
C ILE A 260 5.40 10.40 -3.93
N ALA A 261 6.42 10.67 -4.73
CA ALA A 261 6.38 11.65 -5.80
C ALA A 261 5.40 11.31 -6.92
N ASN A 262 4.95 12.33 -7.64
CA ASN A 262 4.16 12.13 -8.86
C ASN A 262 5.08 11.73 -10.02
N TYR A 263 6.27 12.32 -10.07
CA TYR A 263 7.26 12.10 -11.11
C TYR A 263 8.67 12.14 -10.54
N THR A 264 9.52 11.22 -10.98
CA THR A 264 10.95 11.16 -10.66
C THR A 264 11.74 10.81 -11.91
N ASP A 265 12.84 11.55 -12.15
CA ASP A 265 13.88 11.19 -13.11
C ASP A 265 15.26 11.12 -12.44
N ASP A 266 16.33 11.06 -13.24
CA ASP A 266 17.70 10.93 -12.76
C ASP A 266 18.17 12.19 -11.99
N GLU A 267 17.56 13.35 -12.20
CA GLU A 267 18.00 14.61 -11.59
C GLU A 267 17.03 15.14 -10.53
N LYS A 268 15.73 14.92 -10.71
CA LYS A 268 14.67 15.65 -10.00
C LYS A 268 13.57 14.74 -9.48
N ILE A 269 13.02 15.16 -8.34
CA ILE A 269 11.81 14.59 -7.76
C ILE A 269 10.75 15.69 -7.74
N LYS A 270 9.58 15.38 -8.30
CA LYS A 270 8.45 16.30 -8.46
C LYS A 270 7.22 15.81 -7.71
N ILE A 271 6.75 16.65 -6.80
CA ILE A 271 5.54 16.44 -6.00
C ILE A 271 4.50 17.48 -6.43
N ILE A 272 3.35 16.99 -6.89
CA ILE A 272 2.19 17.79 -7.29
C ILE A 272 1.11 17.55 -6.24
N GLY A 273 0.97 18.51 -5.32
CA GLY A 273 -0.10 18.56 -4.33
C GLY A 273 -0.95 19.82 -4.50
N HIS A 274 -1.16 20.55 -3.40
CA HIS A 274 -1.75 21.89 -3.40
C HIS A 274 -0.93 22.87 -4.27
N LYS A 275 0.39 22.71 -4.24
CA LYS A 275 1.31 23.35 -5.19
C LYS A 275 2.33 22.35 -5.71
N THR A 276 2.99 22.70 -6.80
CA THR A 276 4.07 21.89 -7.36
C THR A 276 5.38 22.22 -6.65
N ILE A 277 6.11 21.18 -6.25
CA ILE A 277 7.45 21.28 -5.66
C ILE A 277 8.37 20.37 -6.46
N GLU A 278 9.54 20.91 -6.77
CA GLU A 278 10.60 20.19 -7.44
C GLU A 278 11.89 20.40 -6.66
N PHE A 279 12.62 19.32 -6.42
CA PHE A 279 13.94 19.37 -5.80
C PHE A 279 14.91 18.42 -6.50
N HIS A 280 16.18 18.80 -6.52
CA HIS A 280 17.26 18.01 -7.10
C HIS A 280 17.68 16.87 -6.17
N ARG A 281 17.89 15.67 -6.75
CA ARG A 281 18.33 14.46 -6.04
C ARG A 281 19.71 14.62 -5.41
N SER A 282 20.58 15.46 -5.97
CA SER A 282 21.92 15.75 -5.44
C SER A 282 21.94 16.56 -4.14
N ASN A 283 20.81 17.12 -3.71
CA ASN A 283 20.74 18.05 -2.57
C ASN A 283 20.32 17.38 -1.24
N ILE A 284 20.34 16.06 -1.17
CA ILE A 284 20.03 15.31 0.06
C ILE A 284 21.26 15.37 0.96
N SER A 285 21.19 16.16 2.04
CA SER A 285 22.24 16.19 3.06
C SER A 285 21.73 15.54 4.33
N THR A 286 22.49 14.60 4.87
CA THR A 286 22.16 13.97 6.15
C THR A 286 22.55 14.82 7.35
N SER A 287 23.30 15.90 7.15
CA SER A 287 23.90 16.73 8.20
C SER A 287 22.90 17.36 9.18
N SER A 288 21.63 17.51 8.80
CA SER A 288 20.56 18.07 9.64
C SER A 288 19.49 17.05 10.03
N LEU A 289 19.70 15.77 9.73
CA LEU A 289 18.73 14.72 10.03
C LEU A 289 18.77 14.34 11.49
N THR A 290 17.59 14.17 12.08
CA THR A 290 17.45 13.51 13.36
C THR A 290 16.87 12.11 13.13
N PHE A 291 17.16 11.18 14.04
CA PHE A 291 16.50 9.88 14.04
C PHE A 291 14.97 10.02 14.11
N MET A 292 14.46 11.03 14.84
CA MET A 292 13.03 11.33 14.89
C MET A 292 12.46 11.72 13.53
N SER A 293 13.21 12.47 12.72
CA SER A 293 12.82 12.78 11.35
C SER A 293 12.75 11.52 10.49
N LEU A 294 13.74 10.61 10.62
CA LEU A 294 13.78 9.34 9.88
C LEU A 294 12.65 8.39 10.28
N THR A 295 12.37 8.27 11.59
CA THR A 295 11.26 7.43 12.08
C THR A 295 9.90 8.00 11.69
N THR A 296 9.74 9.32 11.70
CA THR A 296 8.52 9.98 11.20
C THR A 296 8.34 9.75 9.71
N LEU A 297 9.41 9.85 8.92
CA LEU A 297 9.39 9.56 7.49
C LEU A 297 9.01 8.10 7.22
N LYS A 298 9.52 7.17 8.04
CA LYS A 298 9.10 5.76 8.02
C LYS A 298 7.61 5.60 8.31
N ALA A 299 7.09 6.27 9.35
CA ALA A 299 5.68 6.20 9.70
C ALA A 299 4.77 6.72 8.57
N ILE A 300 5.18 7.79 7.86
CA ILE A 300 4.48 8.28 6.66
C ILE A 300 4.45 7.20 5.58
N TYR A 301 5.62 6.62 5.26
CA TYR A 301 5.73 5.59 4.22
C TYR A 301 4.88 4.34 4.55
N GLU A 302 4.98 3.82 5.78
CA GLU A 302 4.18 2.68 6.23
C GLU A 302 2.68 3.00 6.24
N PHE A 303 2.30 4.21 6.63
CA PHE A 303 0.91 4.66 6.59
C PHE A 303 0.36 4.61 5.17
N ILE A 304 1.07 5.18 4.19
CA ILE A 304 0.67 5.22 2.78
C ILE A 304 0.45 3.81 2.21
N TYR A 305 1.38 2.90 2.47
CA TYR A 305 1.39 1.57 1.88
C TYR A 305 0.70 0.49 2.73
N SER A 306 0.03 0.87 3.82
CA SER A 306 -0.75 -0.08 4.64
C SER A 306 -2.10 -0.47 4.03
N SER A 307 -2.74 0.43 3.29
CA SER A 307 -4.03 0.25 2.59
C SER A 307 -4.46 1.57 1.91
N GLN A 308 -5.38 1.54 0.94
CA GLN A 308 -5.93 2.76 0.30
C GLN A 308 -4.85 3.73 -0.18
N THR A 309 -3.83 3.18 -0.85
CA THR A 309 -2.57 3.89 -1.12
C THR A 309 -2.75 5.18 -1.91
N LEU A 310 -3.66 5.20 -2.89
CA LEU A 310 -3.91 6.40 -3.70
C LEU A 310 -4.37 7.60 -2.86
N ASP A 311 -5.38 7.43 -2.01
CA ASP A 311 -5.92 8.53 -1.19
C ASP A 311 -4.87 9.05 -0.21
N LYS A 312 -4.14 8.14 0.44
CA LYS A 312 -3.06 8.49 1.37
C LYS A 312 -1.88 9.17 0.67
N LEU A 313 -1.55 8.76 -0.55
CA LEU A 313 -0.56 9.45 -1.40
C LEU A 313 -1.00 10.87 -1.70
N ILE A 314 -2.25 11.07 -2.15
CA ILE A 314 -2.79 12.41 -2.47
C ILE A 314 -2.74 13.32 -1.24
N LEU A 315 -3.19 12.84 -0.08
CA LEU A 315 -3.14 13.60 1.17
C LEU A 315 -1.71 13.93 1.58
N THR A 316 -0.79 12.97 1.43
CA THR A 316 0.64 13.18 1.74
C THR A 316 1.27 14.20 0.82
N ARG A 317 1.07 14.10 -0.50
CA ARG A 317 1.56 15.07 -1.49
C ARG A 317 1.03 16.47 -1.19
N ASN A 318 -0.25 16.59 -0.84
CA ASN A 318 -0.85 17.86 -0.42
C ASN A 318 -0.21 18.42 0.84
N ALA A 319 -0.05 17.60 1.89
CA ALA A 319 0.56 18.04 3.15
C ALA A 319 2.03 18.48 2.96
N ILE A 320 2.84 17.68 2.25
CA ILE A 320 4.21 18.06 1.88
C ILE A 320 4.18 19.39 1.13
N SER A 321 3.25 19.54 0.17
CA SER A 321 3.20 20.74 -0.65
C SER A 321 2.81 22.01 0.11
N LEU A 322 1.95 21.88 1.11
CA LEU A 322 1.51 22.99 1.96
C LEU A 322 2.61 23.44 2.94
N ASN A 323 3.35 22.48 3.50
CA ASN A 323 4.38 22.74 4.50
C ASN A 323 5.75 23.11 3.91
N SER A 324 5.83 23.23 2.59
CA SER A 324 7.05 23.62 1.89
C SER A 324 6.94 25.06 1.36
N MET A 325 8.05 25.79 1.35
CA MET A 325 8.20 27.05 0.61
C MET A 325 8.45 26.80 -0.90
N ASP A 326 8.28 27.81 -1.75
CA ASP A 326 8.63 27.68 -3.17
C ASP A 326 10.15 27.47 -3.30
N ASN A 327 10.57 26.50 -4.14
CA ASN A 327 11.95 26.04 -4.26
C ASN A 327 12.57 25.47 -2.95
N SER A 328 11.76 24.86 -2.08
CA SER A 328 12.28 24.20 -0.88
C SER A 328 13.29 23.10 -1.20
N SER A 329 14.39 23.08 -0.47
CA SER A 329 15.30 21.93 -0.45
C SER A 329 14.65 20.75 0.27
N LEU A 330 15.07 19.52 -0.05
CA LEU A 330 14.58 18.33 0.63
C LEU A 330 14.81 18.39 2.14
N ASN A 331 15.94 18.96 2.57
CA ASN A 331 16.27 19.13 3.99
C ASN A 331 15.25 20.01 4.72
N PHE A 332 14.67 21.01 4.05
CA PHE A 332 13.60 21.82 4.61
C PHE A 332 12.32 20.99 4.83
N ILE A 333 11.96 20.17 3.84
CA ILE A 333 10.80 19.27 3.93
C ILE A 333 10.99 18.28 5.09
N ILE A 334 12.18 17.70 5.21
CA ILE A 334 12.50 16.75 6.28
C ILE A 334 12.53 17.43 7.65
N GLY A 335 13.02 18.68 7.72
CA GLY A 335 12.94 19.48 8.94
C GLY A 335 11.50 19.71 9.44
N ASN A 336 10.53 19.75 8.52
CA ASN A 336 9.10 19.91 8.83
C ASN A 336 8.31 18.59 8.73
N ILE A 337 8.98 17.44 8.78
CA ILE A 337 8.33 16.15 8.52
C ILE A 337 7.29 15.78 9.59
N GLU A 338 7.49 16.17 10.85
CA GLU A 338 6.53 15.95 11.93
C GLU A 338 5.24 16.73 11.72
N GLN A 339 5.34 18.00 11.33
CA GLN A 339 4.18 18.84 10.98
C GLN A 339 3.43 18.26 9.78
N THR A 340 4.19 17.75 8.80
CA THR A 340 3.64 17.05 7.63
C THR A 340 2.89 15.79 8.04
N TYR A 341 3.49 14.94 8.87
CA TYR A 341 2.84 13.72 9.35
C TYR A 341 1.54 14.02 10.10
N ASN A 342 1.56 14.99 11.02
CA ASN A 342 0.36 15.42 11.76
C ASN A 342 -0.72 15.95 10.81
N SER A 343 -0.34 16.71 9.78
CA SER A 343 -1.27 17.20 8.76
C SER A 343 -1.90 16.08 7.95
N VAL A 344 -1.11 15.07 7.56
CA VAL A 344 -1.61 13.87 6.85
C VAL A 344 -2.62 13.11 7.71
N GLN A 345 -2.27 12.82 8.97
CA GLN A 345 -3.14 12.09 9.88
C GLN A 345 -4.46 12.84 10.14
N ASN A 346 -4.38 14.15 10.41
CA ASN A 346 -5.57 14.97 10.64
C ASN A 346 -6.47 15.03 9.39
N ASN A 347 -5.88 15.26 8.21
CA ASN A 347 -6.65 15.32 6.97
C ASN A 347 -7.28 13.98 6.62
N PHE A 348 -6.59 12.86 6.85
CA PHE A 348 -7.14 11.53 6.63
C PHE A 348 -8.30 11.23 7.59
N ASN A 349 -8.15 11.58 8.88
CA ASN A 349 -9.23 11.44 9.86
C ASN A 349 -10.44 12.31 9.48
N HIS A 350 -10.23 13.55 9.03
CA HIS A 350 -11.30 14.41 8.54
C HIS A 350 -11.98 13.84 7.28
N PHE A 351 -11.21 13.32 6.33
CA PHE A 351 -11.73 12.67 5.13
C PHE A 351 -12.63 11.47 5.48
N ILE A 352 -12.19 10.62 6.41
CA ILE A 352 -12.98 9.49 6.91
C ILE A 352 -14.25 9.99 7.60
N ASN A 353 -14.13 10.97 8.51
CA ASN A 353 -15.28 11.49 9.26
C ASN A 353 -16.34 12.10 8.33
N ASN A 354 -15.93 12.92 7.36
CA ASN A 354 -16.85 13.50 6.37
C ASN A 354 -17.52 12.42 5.52
N SER A 355 -16.78 11.37 5.14
CA SER A 355 -17.33 10.24 4.38
C SER A 355 -18.36 9.45 5.20
N ILE A 356 -18.16 9.32 6.52
CA ILE A 356 -19.11 8.71 7.44
C ILE A 356 -20.35 9.59 7.61
N GLU A 357 -20.19 10.90 7.78
CA GLU A 357 -21.30 11.85 7.86
C GLU A 357 -22.16 11.80 6.59
N GLU A 358 -21.53 11.88 5.41
CA GLU A 358 -22.25 11.79 4.13
C GLU A 358 -23.00 10.46 3.98
N PHE A 359 -22.42 9.35 4.46
CA PHE A 359 -23.08 8.05 4.51
C PHE A 359 -24.30 8.05 5.43
N ILE A 360 -24.18 8.63 6.64
CA ILE A 360 -25.26 8.72 7.62
C ILE A 360 -26.39 9.60 7.08
N ASP A 361 -26.08 10.76 6.51
CA ASP A 361 -27.05 11.69 5.95
C ASP A 361 -27.84 11.05 4.82
N LYS A 362 -27.16 10.39 3.87
CA LYS A 362 -27.81 9.66 2.78
C LYS A 362 -28.68 8.51 3.29
N LYS A 363 -28.29 7.85 4.39
CA LYS A 363 -29.11 6.82 5.06
C LYS A 363 -30.37 7.42 5.70
N LEU A 364 -30.24 8.53 6.41
CA LEU A 364 -31.37 9.22 7.04
C LEU A 364 -32.36 9.75 6.00
N ASP A 365 -31.88 10.30 4.89
CA ASP A 365 -32.72 10.75 3.78
C ASP A 365 -33.52 9.59 3.17
N LEU A 366 -32.89 8.44 2.98
CA LEU A 366 -33.57 7.24 2.48
C LEU A 366 -34.66 6.74 3.45
N GLU A 367 -34.38 6.74 4.76
CA GLU A 367 -35.37 6.39 5.78
C GLU A 367 -36.55 7.38 5.81
N LYS A 368 -36.27 8.68 5.71
CA LYS A 368 -37.28 9.74 5.65
C LYS A 368 -38.18 9.57 4.44
N HIS A 369 -37.61 9.38 3.25
CA HIS A 369 -38.38 9.14 2.02
C HIS A 369 -39.24 7.87 2.10
N ALA A 370 -38.74 6.79 2.72
CA ALA A 370 -39.53 5.58 2.93
C ALA A 370 -40.74 5.83 3.84
N ARG A 371 -40.56 6.62 4.93
CA ARG A 371 -41.65 7.01 5.83
C ARG A 371 -42.66 7.92 5.15
N ASP A 372 -42.20 8.92 4.41
CA ASP A 372 -43.07 9.84 3.66
C ASP A 372 -43.90 9.08 2.62
N THR A 373 -43.27 8.16 1.87
CA THR A 373 -43.98 7.27 0.93
C THR A 373 -45.03 6.41 1.62
N ALA A 374 -44.69 5.84 2.80
CA ALA A 374 -45.64 5.04 3.57
C ALA A 374 -46.81 5.87 4.12
N ARG A 375 -46.56 7.14 4.48
CA ARG A 375 -47.57 8.09 4.91
C ARG A 375 -48.49 8.48 3.76
N ASP A 376 -47.95 8.84 2.60
CA ASP A 376 -48.73 9.15 1.39
C ASP A 376 -49.66 7.99 1.03
N LEU A 377 -49.16 6.75 1.05
CA LEU A 377 -49.98 5.56 0.83
C LEU A 377 -51.07 5.41 1.89
N SER A 378 -50.78 5.73 3.15
CA SER A 378 -51.76 5.68 4.24
C SER A 378 -52.85 6.74 4.10
N ASP A 379 -52.49 7.94 3.65
CA ASP A 379 -53.43 9.04 3.41
C ASP A 379 -54.34 8.71 2.22
N GLU A 380 -53.81 8.11 1.16
CA GLU A 380 -54.63 7.63 0.04
C GLU A 380 -55.56 6.47 0.44
N ILE A 381 -55.11 5.55 1.30
CA ILE A 381 -55.98 4.50 1.87
C ILE A 381 -57.12 5.15 2.66
N SER A 382 -56.81 6.11 3.53
CA SER A 382 -57.81 6.84 4.33
C SER A 382 -58.80 7.60 3.43
N GLY A 383 -58.31 8.25 2.38
CA GLY A 383 -59.11 8.91 1.36
C GLY A 383 -60.06 7.94 0.65
N GLY A 384 -59.55 6.76 0.26
CA GLY A 384 -60.35 5.69 -0.33
C GLY A 384 -61.46 5.18 0.60
N ILE A 385 -61.13 4.92 1.88
CA ILE A 385 -62.12 4.52 2.89
C ILE A 385 -63.18 5.60 3.08
N THR A 386 -62.77 6.86 3.15
CA THR A 386 -63.68 8.01 3.30
C THR A 386 -64.61 8.13 2.11
N LEU A 387 -64.10 7.96 0.89
CA LEU A 387 -64.90 7.98 -0.33
C LEU A 387 -65.91 6.83 -0.35
N ILE A 388 -65.49 5.61 -0.04
CA ILE A 388 -66.40 4.45 0.06
C ILE A 388 -67.52 4.73 1.06
N THR A 389 -67.15 5.20 2.25
CA THR A 389 -68.10 5.50 3.34
C THR A 389 -69.09 6.59 2.92
N ARG A 390 -68.60 7.66 2.29
CA ARG A 390 -69.44 8.75 1.78
C ARG A 390 -70.40 8.23 0.71
N ASN A 391 -69.90 7.46 -0.26
CA ASN A 391 -70.72 6.91 -1.35
C ASN A 391 -71.80 5.95 -0.81
N LEU A 392 -71.48 5.11 0.19
CA LEU A 392 -72.45 4.24 0.85
C LEU A 392 -73.53 5.05 1.60
N LEU A 393 -73.13 6.03 2.40
CA LEU A 393 -74.06 6.87 3.16
C LEU A 393 -74.98 7.67 2.23
N THR A 394 -74.41 8.22 1.16
CA THR A 394 -75.10 8.92 0.09
C THR A 394 -76.13 8.02 -0.59
N LEU A 395 -75.78 6.77 -0.90
CA LEU A 395 -76.70 5.81 -1.50
C LEU A 395 -77.88 5.49 -0.57
N ILE A 396 -77.61 5.27 0.72
CA ILE A 396 -78.66 5.03 1.73
C ILE A 396 -79.60 6.24 1.79
N GLY A 397 -79.05 7.46 1.87
CA GLY A 397 -79.83 8.69 1.87
C GLY A 397 -80.69 8.86 0.61
N ALA A 398 -80.10 8.64 -0.57
CA ALA A 398 -80.83 8.68 -1.83
C ALA A 398 -81.95 7.64 -1.89
N THR A 399 -81.74 6.44 -1.34
CA THR A 399 -82.76 5.38 -1.27
C THR A 399 -83.93 5.79 -0.37
N ILE A 400 -83.64 6.37 0.81
CA ILE A 400 -84.67 6.85 1.75
C ILE A 400 -85.49 7.99 1.13
N ILE A 401 -84.82 8.98 0.52
CA ILE A 401 -85.48 10.11 -0.14
C ILE A 401 -86.31 9.63 -1.33
N GLY A 402 -85.78 8.69 -2.13
CA GLY A 402 -86.50 8.09 -3.25
C GLY A 402 -87.77 7.37 -2.80
N TYR A 403 -87.69 6.60 -1.71
CA TYR A 403 -88.85 5.92 -1.12
C TYR A 403 -89.90 6.92 -0.59
N ALA A 404 -89.46 7.96 0.13
CA ALA A 404 -90.35 9.00 0.65
C ALA A 404 -91.02 9.81 -0.47
N GLY A 405 -90.28 10.15 -1.53
CA GLY A 405 -90.81 10.86 -2.69
C GLY A 405 -91.80 10.04 -3.50
N ALA A 406 -91.59 8.71 -3.60
CA ALA A 406 -92.53 7.80 -4.24
C ALA A 406 -93.89 7.73 -3.49
N MET A 407 -93.89 7.93 -2.16
CA MET A 407 -95.09 8.01 -1.34
C MET A 407 -95.86 9.34 -1.52
N LEU A 408 -95.19 10.42 -1.94
CA LEU A 408 -95.75 11.79 -1.97
C LEU A 408 -96.43 12.20 -3.29
N ARG A 409 -96.77 11.26 -4.19
CA ARG A 409 -97.38 11.53 -5.53
C ARG A 409 -96.56 12.52 -6.40
N VAL A 410 -95.25 12.60 -6.21
CA VAL A 410 -94.35 13.33 -7.11
C VAL A 410 -94.31 12.65 -8.48
N ASP A 411 -94.06 13.40 -9.56
CA ASP A 411 -93.88 12.82 -10.90
C ASP A 411 -92.72 11.81 -10.89
N LYS A 412 -93.07 10.54 -11.09
CA LYS A 412 -92.15 9.41 -11.03
C LYS A 412 -91.02 9.53 -12.05
N LYS A 413 -91.27 10.17 -13.20
CA LYS A 413 -90.24 10.36 -14.24
C LYS A 413 -89.17 11.34 -13.77
N LEU A 414 -89.58 12.44 -13.12
CA LEU A 414 -88.65 13.45 -12.62
C LEU A 414 -87.77 12.89 -11.49
N LEU A 415 -88.37 12.10 -10.59
CA LEU A 415 -87.66 11.44 -9.49
C LEU A 415 -86.68 10.37 -10.01
N PHE A 416 -87.03 9.67 -11.08
CA PHE A 416 -86.15 8.73 -11.76
C PHE A 416 -84.95 9.43 -12.42
N TYR A 417 -85.18 10.47 -13.22
CA TYR A 417 -84.10 11.19 -13.89
C TYR A 417 -83.13 11.85 -12.91
N SER A 418 -83.64 12.41 -11.79
CA SER A 418 -82.78 13.01 -10.76
C SER A 418 -81.94 11.96 -10.02
N ALA A 419 -82.52 10.79 -9.71
CA ALA A 419 -81.77 9.67 -9.14
C ALA A 419 -80.69 9.17 -10.12
N ALA A 420 -81.02 8.98 -11.40
CA ALA A 420 -80.08 8.53 -12.42
C ALA A 420 -78.92 9.53 -12.62
N LEU A 421 -79.20 10.83 -12.71
CA LEU A 421 -78.19 11.89 -12.80
C LEU A 421 -77.28 11.92 -11.56
N TYR A 422 -77.86 11.78 -10.37
CA TYR A 422 -77.10 11.81 -9.13
C TYR A 422 -76.17 10.60 -8.99
N ILE A 423 -76.65 9.41 -9.33
CA ILE A 423 -75.82 8.22 -9.25
C ILE A 423 -74.74 8.24 -10.35
N ALA A 424 -75.05 8.74 -11.55
CA ALA A 424 -74.04 8.98 -12.59
C ALA A 424 -72.94 9.94 -12.10
N PHE A 425 -73.32 11.02 -11.40
CA PHE A 425 -72.37 11.95 -10.79
C PHE A 425 -71.47 11.27 -9.74
N VAL A 426 -72.05 10.45 -8.85
CA VAL A 426 -71.28 9.69 -7.84
C VAL A 426 -70.30 8.72 -8.51
N LEU A 427 -70.72 8.02 -9.57
CA LEU A 427 -69.87 7.09 -10.31
C LEU A 427 -68.72 7.79 -11.04
N ILE A 428 -68.99 8.94 -11.69
CA ILE A 428 -67.96 9.74 -12.35
C ILE A 428 -66.95 10.25 -11.32
N SER A 429 -67.43 10.85 -10.23
CA SER A 429 -66.57 11.36 -9.15
C SER A 429 -65.70 10.26 -8.53
N SER A 430 -66.27 9.07 -8.34
CA SER A 430 -65.60 7.90 -7.78
C SER A 430 -64.54 7.34 -8.73
N THR A 431 -64.85 7.27 -10.03
CA THR A 431 -63.92 6.81 -11.08
C THR A 431 -62.72 7.75 -11.22
N VAL A 432 -62.96 9.07 -11.24
CA VAL A 432 -61.89 10.08 -11.30
C VAL A 432 -60.95 9.96 -10.10
N PHE A 433 -61.50 9.78 -8.89
CA PHE A 433 -60.70 9.57 -7.69
C PHE A 433 -59.84 8.30 -7.78
N LEU A 434 -60.41 7.17 -8.21
CA LEU A 434 -59.67 5.90 -8.33
C LEU A 434 -58.51 5.98 -9.31
N LEU A 435 -58.68 6.69 -10.43
CA LEU A 435 -57.60 6.93 -11.39
C LEU A 435 -56.51 7.83 -10.80
N TYR A 436 -56.91 8.90 -10.11
CA TYR A 436 -55.97 9.82 -9.47
C TYR A 436 -55.14 9.14 -8.37
N SER A 437 -55.76 8.39 -7.46
CA SER A 437 -55.06 7.67 -6.40
C SER A 437 -54.10 6.60 -6.95
N GLN A 438 -54.44 5.95 -8.07
CA GLN A 438 -53.54 4.99 -8.73
C GLN A 438 -52.32 5.69 -9.34
N GLN A 439 -52.51 6.84 -9.99
CA GLN A 439 -51.40 7.65 -10.51
C GLN A 439 -50.48 8.12 -9.38
N LYS A 440 -51.07 8.59 -8.27
CA LYS A 440 -50.33 9.06 -7.11
C LYS A 440 -49.53 7.92 -6.44
N LYS A 441 -50.12 6.73 -6.27
CA LYS A 441 -49.39 5.51 -5.85
C LYS A 441 -48.18 5.26 -6.74
N ASN A 442 -48.37 5.24 -8.06
CA ASN A 442 -47.29 4.95 -9.01
C ASN A 442 -46.19 6.01 -8.95
N HIS A 443 -46.55 7.29 -8.80
CA HIS A 443 -45.59 8.37 -8.61
C HIS A 443 -44.76 8.18 -7.34
N SER A 444 -45.40 7.95 -6.19
CA SER A 444 -44.70 7.71 -4.92
C SER A 444 -43.78 6.48 -5.00
N LEU A 445 -44.20 5.41 -5.70
CA LEU A 445 -43.36 4.22 -5.92
C LEU A 445 -42.16 4.50 -6.84
N ASN A 446 -42.35 5.28 -7.90
CA ASN A 446 -41.27 5.61 -8.83
C ASN A 446 -40.20 6.50 -8.18
N VAL A 447 -40.63 7.52 -7.42
CA VAL A 447 -39.73 8.37 -6.63
C VAL A 447 -38.94 7.50 -5.66
N TYR A 448 -39.61 6.61 -4.94
CA TYR A 448 -38.95 5.68 -4.03
C TYR A 448 -37.98 4.70 -4.73
N GLN A 449 -38.35 4.14 -5.89
CA GLN A 449 -37.47 3.26 -6.68
C GLN A 449 -36.20 3.96 -7.17
N TYR A 450 -36.29 5.25 -7.47
CA TYR A 450 -35.13 6.07 -7.83
C TYR A 450 -34.14 6.18 -6.65
N TYR A 451 -34.61 6.57 -5.46
CA TYR A 451 -33.74 6.73 -4.28
C TYR A 451 -33.20 5.38 -3.75
N SER A 452 -33.99 4.31 -3.83
CA SER A 452 -33.56 2.96 -3.43
C SER A 452 -32.51 2.33 -4.35
N LYS A 453 -32.27 2.86 -5.56
CA LYS A 453 -31.17 2.41 -6.43
C LYS A 453 -29.81 3.04 -6.08
N ILE A 454 -29.79 4.06 -5.23
CA ILE A 454 -28.55 4.65 -4.76
C ILE A 454 -27.86 3.62 -3.84
N ASN A 455 -26.69 3.14 -4.27
CA ASN A 455 -25.89 2.13 -3.58
C ASN A 455 -25.16 2.75 -2.40
N ILE A 456 -25.87 2.91 -1.28
CA ILE A 456 -25.28 3.38 -0.01
C ILE A 456 -25.04 2.21 0.95
N TYR A 457 -25.67 1.04 0.77
CA TYR A 457 -25.52 -0.07 1.72
C TYR A 457 -24.56 -1.14 1.20
N ALA A 458 -23.53 -1.44 1.97
CA ALA A 458 -22.66 -2.61 1.76
C ALA A 458 -23.41 -3.94 1.96
N ASP A 459 -24.54 -3.93 2.69
CA ASP A 459 -25.39 -5.09 2.88
C ASP A 459 -26.77 -4.90 2.22
N SER A 460 -26.92 -5.55 1.06
CA SER A 460 -28.16 -5.57 0.28
C SER A 460 -29.34 -6.22 1.03
N GLU A 461 -29.06 -7.09 2.02
CA GLU A 461 -30.05 -7.90 2.70
C GLU A 461 -30.80 -7.09 3.77
N SER A 462 -30.07 -6.34 4.59
CA SER A 462 -30.63 -5.39 5.56
C SER A 462 -31.50 -4.30 4.90
N LYS A 463 -31.05 -3.79 3.74
CA LYS A 463 -31.83 -2.85 2.91
C LYS A 463 -33.12 -3.49 2.41
N SER A 464 -33.05 -4.70 1.83
CA SER A 464 -34.24 -5.45 1.38
C SER A 464 -35.26 -5.65 2.51
N ASN A 465 -34.80 -6.00 3.71
CA ASN A 465 -35.68 -6.37 4.82
C ASN A 465 -36.41 -5.17 5.42
N PHE A 466 -35.70 -4.07 5.69
CA PHE A 466 -36.33 -2.82 6.18
C PHE A 466 -37.38 -2.29 5.20
N LEU A 467 -37.05 -2.31 3.90
CA LEU A 467 -37.91 -1.79 2.84
C LEU A 467 -39.17 -2.64 2.64
N LYS A 468 -39.05 -3.97 2.74
CA LYS A 468 -40.19 -4.90 2.71
C LYS A 468 -41.11 -4.71 3.91
N LEU A 469 -40.58 -4.43 5.10
CA LEU A 469 -41.38 -4.32 6.32
C LEU A 469 -42.28 -3.08 6.36
N ILE A 470 -41.83 -1.95 5.80
CA ILE A 470 -42.57 -0.68 5.90
C ILE A 470 -43.53 -0.47 4.73
N ILE A 471 -43.03 -0.61 3.49
CA ILE A 471 -43.77 -0.18 2.30
C ILE A 471 -44.66 -1.30 1.75
N GLN A 472 -44.20 -2.55 1.77
CA GLN A 472 -44.92 -3.67 1.16
C GLN A 472 -46.30 -3.93 1.79
N PRO A 473 -46.48 -3.87 3.13
CA PRO A 473 -47.80 -3.99 3.74
C PRO A 473 -48.73 -2.85 3.31
N LYS A 474 -48.23 -1.62 3.18
CA LYS A 474 -49.02 -0.45 2.77
C LYS A 474 -49.46 -0.55 1.31
N ILE A 475 -48.58 -1.01 0.40
CA ILE A 475 -48.95 -1.30 -0.99
C ILE A 475 -50.06 -2.36 -1.04
N LYS A 476 -49.91 -3.47 -0.31
CA LYS A 476 -50.91 -4.54 -0.29
C LYS A 476 -52.26 -4.04 0.23
N SER A 477 -52.25 -3.25 1.30
CA SER A 477 -53.47 -2.64 1.84
C SER A 477 -54.11 -1.69 0.83
N PHE A 478 -53.34 -0.78 0.21
CA PHE A 478 -53.83 0.12 -0.83
C PHE A 478 -54.51 -0.67 -1.97
N ASP A 479 -53.83 -1.70 -2.50
CA ASP A 479 -54.38 -2.50 -3.60
C ASP A 479 -55.66 -3.23 -3.22
N SER A 480 -55.77 -3.69 -1.98
CA SER A 480 -56.99 -4.31 -1.46
C SER A 480 -58.15 -3.32 -1.40
N TYR A 481 -57.94 -2.13 -0.82
CA TYR A 481 -58.97 -1.10 -0.72
C TYR A 481 -59.37 -0.52 -2.08
N TRP A 482 -58.40 -0.31 -2.97
CA TRP A 482 -58.65 0.15 -4.33
C TRP A 482 -59.50 -0.86 -5.10
N LYS A 483 -59.15 -2.16 -5.05
CA LYS A 483 -59.96 -3.23 -5.68
C LYS A 483 -61.37 -3.31 -5.09
N ALA A 484 -61.50 -3.23 -3.77
CA ALA A 484 -62.81 -3.21 -3.12
C ALA A 484 -63.66 -2.03 -3.59
N SER A 485 -63.05 -0.85 -3.73
CA SER A 485 -63.72 0.35 -4.25
C SER A 485 -64.17 0.20 -5.70
N VAL A 486 -63.33 -0.41 -6.55
CA VAL A 486 -63.68 -0.71 -7.96
C VAL A 486 -64.85 -1.69 -8.02
N LEU A 487 -64.80 -2.80 -7.27
CA LEU A 487 -65.88 -3.79 -7.22
C LEU A 487 -67.19 -3.18 -6.75
N LEU A 488 -67.13 -2.32 -5.73
CA LEU A 488 -68.30 -1.64 -5.18
C LEU A 488 -68.92 -0.65 -6.19
N ASN A 489 -68.11 0.08 -6.97
CA ASN A 489 -68.60 0.89 -8.09
C ASN A 489 -69.26 0.04 -9.18
N ILE A 490 -68.67 -1.10 -9.56
CA ILE A 490 -69.25 -2.01 -10.55
C ILE A 490 -70.60 -2.55 -10.04
N ALA A 491 -70.66 -2.97 -8.78
CA ALA A 491 -71.90 -3.44 -8.17
C ALA A 491 -73.00 -2.36 -8.20
N PHE A 492 -72.65 -1.11 -7.93
CA PHE A 492 -73.60 0.01 -8.06
C PHE A 492 -74.09 0.18 -9.50
N ILE A 493 -73.21 0.15 -10.49
CA ILE A 493 -73.60 0.22 -11.91
C ILE A 493 -74.62 -0.88 -12.25
N VAL A 494 -74.36 -2.11 -11.83
CA VAL A 494 -75.24 -3.26 -12.09
C VAL A 494 -76.60 -3.08 -11.42
N VAL A 495 -76.62 -2.67 -10.14
CA VAL A 495 -77.88 -2.42 -9.41
C VAL A 495 -78.71 -1.34 -10.09
N ILE A 496 -78.09 -0.27 -10.60
CA ILE A 496 -78.78 0.81 -11.33
C ILE A 496 -79.38 0.27 -12.62
N ILE A 497 -78.63 -0.50 -13.41
CA ILE A 497 -79.11 -1.06 -14.68
C ILE A 497 -80.32 -1.96 -14.41
N ILE A 498 -80.22 -2.84 -13.42
CA ILE A 498 -81.32 -3.77 -13.05
C ILE A 498 -82.53 -2.99 -12.57
N THR A 499 -82.36 -2.04 -11.65
CA THR A 499 -83.49 -1.24 -11.12
C THR A 499 -84.12 -0.37 -12.20
N THR A 500 -83.33 0.26 -13.06
CA THR A 500 -83.80 1.04 -14.21
C THR A 500 -84.60 0.17 -15.18
N TYR A 501 -84.07 -1.00 -15.54
CA TYR A 501 -84.75 -1.96 -16.41
C TYR A 501 -86.08 -2.41 -15.81
N TYR A 502 -86.07 -2.88 -14.55
CA TYR A 502 -87.26 -3.38 -13.86
C TYR A 502 -88.34 -2.30 -13.73
N LEU A 503 -87.97 -1.06 -13.38
CA LEU A 503 -88.89 0.07 -13.31
C LEU A 503 -89.45 0.45 -14.68
N SER A 504 -88.64 0.41 -15.75
CA SER A 504 -89.11 0.68 -17.13
C SER A 504 -90.06 -0.39 -17.68
N THR A 505 -90.10 -1.57 -17.07
CA THR A 505 -91.00 -2.66 -17.47
C THR A 505 -92.32 -2.63 -16.69
N ILE A 506 -92.37 -1.94 -15.54
CA ILE A 506 -93.52 -1.90 -14.62
C ILE A 506 -94.29 -0.57 -14.67
N MET A 507 -93.64 0.53 -15.06
CA MET A 507 -94.30 1.80 -15.43
C MET A 507 -94.76 1.78 -16.88
#